data_AF-K9GVS3-F1
#
_entry.id   AF-K9GVS3-F1
#
_cell.length_a   1.000
_cell.length_b   1.000
_cell.length_c   1.000
_cell.angle_alpha   90.00
_cell.angle_beta   90.00
_cell.angle_gamma   90.00
#
_symmetry.space_group_name_H-M   'P 1'
#
loop_
_entity.id
_entity.type
_entity.pdbx_description
1 polymer ?
#
loop_
_entity_poly.entity_id
_entity_poly.type
_entity_poly.pdbx_seq_one_letter_code
_entity_poly.pdbx_strand_id
1 'polypeptide(L)'
;MPEATLYFAYGSNLNAEDWGRWCAARPGTADPACMTPVGAAMLPDHELAFSRHSTGRKGGVLDIRPRSGHAVEGVLMAVSPAGWELLDIKEGVGFAYERIPVRVRDHGGLWRDVTTYRVLPEEARPHVPLHEHYVSVCAEGLRRHGLSPARLLDAAAGRPARSAADGLFIPDGLREALDRALTDAERQTLTAATAGASVHDSGALGPGDGQAAGAFLPSEALEDLVARIDPLAGSGPYRFARDLLTVTTGDGASARAWAYVVPQIT
;
A
#
# COMPACT_ATOMS: atom_id res chain seq x y z
N MET A 1 8.28 -23.14 -4.91
CA MET A 1 8.39 -22.27 -3.71
C MET A 1 7.30 -22.71 -2.75
N PRO A 2 7.51 -22.73 -1.42
CA PRO A 2 6.40 -22.96 -0.50
C PRO A 2 5.32 -21.91 -0.80
N GLU A 3 4.06 -22.33 -0.92
CA GLU A 3 2.95 -21.40 -1.14
C GLU A 3 2.90 -20.43 0.03
N ALA A 4 2.94 -19.12 -0.27
CA ALA A 4 2.71 -18.11 0.74
C ALA A 4 1.34 -18.38 1.37
N THR A 5 1.27 -18.40 2.70
CA THR A 5 0.01 -18.62 3.42
C THR A 5 -0.85 -17.36 3.51
N LEU A 6 -0.28 -16.21 3.13
CA LEU A 6 -0.91 -14.90 3.23
C LEU A 6 -1.17 -14.30 1.85
N TYR A 7 -2.39 -13.82 1.69
CA TYR A 7 -2.88 -13.07 0.55
C TYR A 7 -3.15 -11.62 0.96
N PHE A 8 -2.58 -10.64 0.25
CA PHE A 8 -2.95 -9.24 0.41
C PHE A 8 -4.14 -8.88 -0.49
N ALA A 9 -5.31 -8.74 0.12
CA ALA A 9 -6.55 -8.35 -0.55
C ALA A 9 -6.71 -6.83 -0.55
N TYR A 10 -7.00 -6.24 -1.71
CA TYR A 10 -7.22 -4.79 -1.86
C TYR A 10 -8.52 -4.45 -2.62
N GLY A 11 -9.29 -5.47 -3.03
CA GLY A 11 -10.49 -5.31 -3.86
C GLY A 11 -11.71 -6.06 -3.33
N SER A 12 -12.52 -6.64 -4.22
CA SER A 12 -13.82 -7.23 -3.82
C SER A 12 -13.70 -8.39 -2.84
N ASN A 13 -12.53 -9.04 -2.75
CA ASN A 13 -12.26 -10.11 -1.77
C ASN A 13 -12.29 -9.61 -0.31
N LEU A 14 -12.25 -8.29 -0.08
CA LEU A 14 -12.49 -7.68 1.23
C LEU A 14 -13.96 -7.80 1.68
N ASN A 15 -14.89 -8.10 0.77
CA ASN A 15 -16.30 -8.23 1.08
C ASN A 15 -16.67 -9.71 1.21
N ALA A 16 -16.79 -10.19 2.45
CA ALA A 16 -17.11 -11.59 2.74
C ALA A 16 -18.42 -12.09 2.11
N GLU A 17 -19.41 -11.20 1.95
CA GLU A 17 -20.69 -11.55 1.30
C GLU A 17 -20.52 -11.73 -0.21
N ASP A 18 -19.72 -10.88 -0.84
CA ASP A 18 -19.38 -11.01 -2.26
C ASP A 18 -18.54 -12.26 -2.54
N TRP A 19 -17.56 -12.55 -1.68
CA TRP A 19 -16.79 -13.80 -1.71
C TRP A 19 -17.68 -15.03 -1.52
N GLY A 20 -18.56 -15.01 -0.51
CA GLY A 20 -19.49 -16.10 -0.24
C GLY A 20 -20.45 -16.37 -1.40
N ARG A 21 -20.98 -15.32 -2.04
CA ARG A 21 -21.81 -15.46 -3.26
C ARG A 21 -21.02 -16.08 -4.42
N TRP A 22 -19.77 -15.67 -4.60
CA TRP A 22 -18.93 -16.24 -5.65
C TRP A 22 -18.66 -17.73 -5.41
N CYS A 23 -18.36 -18.14 -4.17
CA CYS A 23 -18.21 -19.56 -3.82
C CYS A 23 -19.51 -20.34 -4.02
N ALA A 24 -20.64 -19.84 -3.55
CA ALA A 24 -21.94 -20.52 -3.66
C ALA A 24 -22.41 -20.72 -5.11
N ALA A 25 -22.01 -19.84 -6.03
CA ALA A 25 -22.31 -19.98 -7.45
C ALA A 25 -21.48 -21.06 -8.17
N ARG A 26 -20.47 -21.65 -7.51
CA ARG A 26 -19.63 -22.71 -8.07
C ARG A 26 -20.10 -24.07 -7.55
N PRO A 27 -20.38 -25.05 -8.44
CA PRO A 27 -20.62 -26.42 -8.01
C PRO A 27 -19.35 -27.01 -7.37
N GLY A 28 -19.44 -27.60 -6.17
CA GLY A 28 -18.36 -28.39 -5.57
C GLY A 28 -17.74 -27.82 -4.28
N THR A 29 -16.40 -27.92 -4.18
CA THR A 29 -15.56 -27.76 -2.98
C THR A 29 -15.29 -26.31 -2.55
N ALA A 30 -16.05 -25.34 -3.05
CA ALA A 30 -15.83 -23.92 -2.75
C ALA A 30 -16.36 -23.56 -1.35
N ASP A 31 -15.54 -23.75 -0.33
CA ASP A 31 -15.83 -23.32 1.04
C ASP A 31 -15.36 -21.86 1.25
N PRO A 32 -16.25 -20.90 1.53
CA PRO A 32 -15.84 -19.52 1.80
C PRO A 32 -14.89 -19.38 3.00
N ALA A 33 -14.86 -20.34 3.93
CA ALA A 33 -13.95 -20.35 5.08
C ALA A 33 -12.49 -20.64 4.71
N CYS A 34 -12.18 -20.97 3.45
CA CYS A 34 -10.80 -21.14 2.98
C CYS A 34 -9.95 -19.86 3.00
N MET A 35 -10.59 -18.70 3.22
CA MET A 35 -9.94 -17.39 3.34
C MET A 35 -10.47 -16.66 4.59
N THR A 36 -9.57 -16.27 5.50
CA THR A 36 -9.95 -15.57 6.74
C THR A 36 -9.11 -14.29 6.95
N PRO A 37 -9.72 -13.18 7.38
CA PRO A 37 -8.99 -11.93 7.61
C PRO A 37 -8.06 -12.04 8.82
N VAL A 38 -6.81 -11.63 8.64
CA VAL A 38 -5.77 -11.54 9.67
C VAL A 38 -5.69 -10.11 10.21
N GLY A 39 -5.68 -9.11 9.35
CA GLY A 39 -5.60 -7.71 9.76
C GLY A 39 -5.28 -6.75 8.62
N ALA A 40 -5.46 -5.45 8.87
CA ALA A 40 -5.12 -4.41 7.91
C ALA A 40 -3.61 -4.40 7.61
N ALA A 41 -3.28 -4.06 6.36
CA ALA A 41 -1.92 -3.89 5.91
C ALA A 41 -1.83 -2.83 4.81
N MET A 42 -0.60 -2.41 4.52
CA MET A 42 -0.28 -1.42 3.51
C MET A 42 0.77 -1.97 2.54
N LEU A 43 0.49 -1.85 1.25
CA LEU A 43 1.45 -2.08 0.17
C LEU A 43 2.07 -0.73 -0.25
N PRO A 44 3.35 -0.48 0.09
CA PRO A 44 4.04 0.76 -0.31
C PRO A 44 4.33 0.79 -1.82
N ASP A 45 4.55 1.98 -2.35
CA ASP A 45 4.94 2.26 -3.74
C ASP A 45 4.00 1.71 -4.80
N HIS A 46 2.70 1.68 -4.47
CA HIS A 46 1.63 1.27 -5.37
C HIS A 46 0.43 2.22 -5.29
N GLU A 47 -0.35 2.26 -6.37
CA GLU A 47 -1.66 2.91 -6.43
C GLU A 47 -2.74 1.93 -6.89
N LEU A 48 -4.00 2.22 -6.53
CA LEU A 48 -5.16 1.53 -7.09
C LEU A 48 -5.45 2.03 -8.50
N ALA A 49 -5.80 1.13 -9.40
CA ALA A 49 -6.23 1.45 -10.75
C ALA A 49 -7.48 0.64 -11.15
N PHE A 50 -8.19 1.13 -12.16
CA PHE A 50 -9.24 0.38 -12.85
C PHE A 50 -8.76 0.11 -14.27
N SER A 51 -7.90 -0.90 -14.43
CA SER A 51 -7.13 -1.08 -15.67
C SER A 51 -7.73 -2.10 -16.64
N ARG A 52 -8.67 -2.92 -16.18
CA ARG A 52 -9.21 -4.03 -16.97
C ARG A 52 -10.73 -4.08 -16.92
N HIS A 53 -11.35 -4.39 -18.05
CA HIS A 53 -12.78 -4.64 -18.12
C HIS A 53 -13.11 -6.08 -17.72
N SER A 54 -14.04 -6.26 -16.79
CA SER A 54 -14.61 -7.56 -16.44
C SER A 54 -16.03 -7.68 -16.98
N THR A 55 -16.29 -8.74 -17.75
CA THR A 55 -17.64 -9.08 -18.21
C THR A 55 -18.57 -9.38 -17.03
N GLY A 56 -18.09 -10.11 -16.02
CA GLY A 56 -18.86 -10.46 -14.82
C GLY A 56 -19.20 -9.25 -13.93
N ARG A 57 -18.32 -8.23 -13.87
CA ARG A 57 -18.58 -6.98 -13.13
C ARG A 57 -19.15 -5.87 -14.00
N LYS A 58 -19.30 -6.09 -15.31
CA LYS A 58 -19.84 -5.15 -16.29
C LYS A 58 -19.10 -3.80 -16.33
N GLY A 59 -17.80 -3.81 -16.13
CA GLY A 59 -16.99 -2.60 -16.08
C GLY A 59 -15.56 -2.84 -15.59
N GLY A 60 -14.85 -1.75 -15.35
CA GLY A 60 -13.53 -1.72 -14.74
C GLY A 60 -13.47 -2.47 -13.43
N VAL A 61 -12.42 -3.28 -13.25
CA VAL A 61 -12.09 -3.96 -11.99
C VAL A 61 -10.76 -3.47 -11.42
N LEU A 62 -10.59 -3.65 -10.11
CA LEU A 62 -9.43 -3.14 -9.39
C LEU A 62 -8.14 -3.84 -9.79
N ASP A 63 -7.10 -3.04 -9.86
CA ASP A 63 -5.72 -3.41 -10.14
C ASP A 63 -4.80 -2.61 -9.24
N ILE A 64 -3.54 -3.02 -9.15
CA ILE A 64 -2.47 -2.26 -8.52
C ILE A 64 -1.37 -1.95 -9.53
N ARG A 65 -0.85 -0.73 -9.47
CA ARG A 65 0.26 -0.29 -10.31
C ARG A 65 1.39 0.25 -9.46
N PRO A 66 2.66 0.03 -9.86
CA PRO A 66 3.78 0.70 -9.22
C PRO A 66 3.61 2.21 -9.29
N ARG A 67 3.76 2.88 -8.15
CA ARG A 67 3.80 4.34 -8.06
C ARG A 67 4.53 4.76 -6.78
N SER A 68 5.75 5.25 -6.94
CA SER A 68 6.63 5.58 -5.81
C SER A 68 6.03 6.69 -4.94
N GLY A 69 6.14 6.54 -3.63
CA GLY A 69 5.61 7.52 -2.66
C GLY A 69 4.11 7.43 -2.44
N HIS A 70 3.42 6.47 -3.06
CA HIS A 70 2.01 6.14 -2.80
C HIS A 70 1.92 4.82 -2.02
N ALA A 71 0.73 4.51 -1.51
CA ALA A 71 0.48 3.19 -0.94
C ALA A 71 -0.98 2.76 -1.11
N VAL A 72 -1.17 1.44 -1.19
CA VAL A 72 -2.48 0.78 -1.21
C VAL A 72 -2.76 0.20 0.16
N GLU A 73 -3.90 0.56 0.74
CA GLU A 73 -4.42 -0.05 1.97
C GLU A 73 -5.25 -1.29 1.60
N GLY A 74 -5.09 -2.35 2.38
CA GLY A 74 -5.79 -3.62 2.17
C GLY A 74 -5.76 -4.48 3.42
N VAL A 75 -6.05 -5.76 3.27
CA VAL A 75 -6.16 -6.72 4.38
C VAL A 75 -5.36 -7.96 4.05
N LEU A 76 -4.54 -8.39 5.01
CA LEU A 76 -3.92 -9.71 4.99
C LEU A 76 -4.99 -10.76 5.27
N MET A 77 -5.06 -11.75 4.40
CA MET A 77 -5.93 -12.90 4.51
C MET A 77 -5.08 -14.16 4.67
N ALA A 78 -5.40 -15.00 5.63
CA ALA A 78 -4.87 -16.36 5.69
C ALA A 78 -5.66 -17.22 4.71
N VAL A 79 -4.95 -17.98 3.86
CA VAL A 79 -5.55 -18.78 2.79
C VAL A 79 -5.13 -20.24 2.94
N SER A 80 -6.09 -21.16 2.90
CA SER A 80 -5.80 -22.60 2.88
C SER A 80 -5.27 -23.04 1.50
N PRO A 81 -4.59 -24.19 1.40
CA PRO A 81 -4.12 -24.69 0.09
C PRO A 81 -5.23 -24.76 -0.98
N ALA A 82 -6.42 -25.26 -0.63
CA ALA A 82 -7.56 -25.29 -1.54
C ALA A 82 -8.12 -23.88 -1.85
N GLY A 83 -7.98 -22.93 -0.93
CA GLY A 83 -8.39 -21.54 -1.14
C GLY A 83 -7.57 -20.84 -2.21
N TRP A 84 -6.29 -21.18 -2.35
CA TRP A 84 -5.42 -20.66 -3.40
C TRP A 84 -5.90 -21.06 -4.81
N GLU A 85 -6.31 -22.31 -4.99
CA GLU A 85 -6.90 -22.77 -6.25
C GLU A 85 -8.19 -22.01 -6.59
N LEU A 86 -9.04 -21.76 -5.58
CA LEU A 86 -10.27 -20.98 -5.76
C LEU A 86 -9.99 -19.53 -6.11
N LEU A 87 -9.02 -18.89 -5.45
CA LEU A 87 -8.61 -17.53 -5.78
C LEU A 87 -8.09 -17.45 -7.23
N ASP A 88 -7.29 -18.42 -7.68
CA ASP A 88 -6.78 -18.41 -9.05
C ASP A 88 -7.88 -18.52 -10.10
N ILE A 89 -8.88 -19.36 -9.83
CA ILE A 89 -10.05 -19.48 -10.69
C ILE A 89 -10.87 -18.18 -10.67
N LYS A 90 -11.00 -17.53 -9.50
CA LYS A 90 -11.72 -16.27 -9.38
C LYS A 90 -11.04 -15.13 -10.12
N GLU A 91 -9.73 -14.97 -9.91
CA GLU A 91 -8.93 -13.90 -10.48
C GLU A 91 -8.52 -14.22 -11.94
N GLY A 92 -8.78 -15.44 -12.43
CA GLY A 92 -8.50 -15.81 -13.81
C GLY A 92 -7.01 -15.79 -14.12
N VAL A 93 -6.22 -16.46 -13.28
CA VAL A 93 -4.74 -16.48 -13.41
C VAL A 93 -4.31 -16.96 -14.80
N GLY A 94 -3.40 -16.21 -15.43
CA GLY A 94 -2.91 -16.48 -16.78
C GLY A 94 -3.79 -15.95 -17.92
N PHE A 95 -4.91 -15.30 -17.59
CA PHE A 95 -5.79 -14.62 -18.57
C PHE A 95 -6.18 -13.21 -18.15
N ALA A 96 -6.34 -12.94 -16.86
CA ALA A 96 -6.78 -11.65 -16.35
C ALA A 96 -5.78 -11.05 -15.36
N TYR A 97 -5.35 -11.86 -14.40
CA TYR A 97 -4.38 -11.47 -13.38
C TYR A 97 -3.20 -12.43 -13.36
N GLU A 98 -2.10 -11.98 -12.77
CA GLU A 98 -0.97 -12.81 -12.34
C GLU A 98 -0.83 -12.74 -10.82
N ARG A 99 -0.36 -13.83 -10.21
CA ARG A 99 0.13 -13.81 -8.82
C ARG A 99 1.48 -13.12 -8.79
N ILE A 100 1.65 -12.15 -7.90
CA ILE A 100 2.94 -11.50 -7.65
C ILE A 100 3.31 -11.56 -6.17
N PRO A 101 4.60 -11.77 -5.84
CA PRO A 101 5.09 -11.55 -4.49
C PRO A 101 5.19 -10.05 -4.23
N VAL A 102 4.71 -9.62 -3.07
CA VAL A 102 4.81 -8.24 -2.58
C VAL A 102 5.22 -8.24 -1.11
N ARG A 103 5.80 -7.12 -0.67
CA ARG A 103 6.15 -6.90 0.74
C ARG A 103 5.24 -5.82 1.31
N VAL A 104 4.48 -6.15 2.34
CA VAL A 104 3.49 -5.23 2.96
C VAL A 104 3.83 -4.95 4.41
N ARG A 105 3.36 -3.81 4.90
CA ARG A 105 3.42 -3.40 6.30
C ARG A 105 2.12 -3.80 7.00
N ASP A 106 2.17 -4.71 7.97
CA ASP A 106 0.99 -5.05 8.76
C ASP A 106 0.69 -4.00 9.84
N HIS A 107 -0.51 -4.04 10.44
CA HIS A 107 -0.92 -3.10 11.48
C HIS A 107 -0.05 -3.14 12.74
N GLY A 108 0.62 -4.27 13.00
CA GLY A 108 1.57 -4.40 14.11
C GLY A 108 2.91 -3.73 13.82
N GLY A 109 3.07 -3.11 12.65
CA GLY A 109 4.34 -2.56 12.24
C GLY A 109 5.37 -3.68 12.04
N LEU A 110 5.00 -4.78 11.37
CA LEU A 110 5.94 -5.75 10.82
C LEU A 110 5.85 -5.82 9.29
N TRP A 111 6.99 -6.08 8.65
CA TRP A 111 7.04 -6.34 7.21
C TRP A 111 6.73 -7.81 6.94
N ARG A 112 5.86 -8.07 5.96
CA ARG A 112 5.42 -9.41 5.57
C ARG A 112 5.60 -9.62 4.07
N ASP A 113 6.29 -10.70 3.69
CA ASP A 113 6.30 -11.17 2.31
C ASP A 113 5.03 -11.99 2.06
N VAL A 114 4.23 -11.55 1.11
CA VAL A 114 2.89 -12.10 0.84
C VAL A 114 2.63 -12.17 -0.66
N THR A 115 1.57 -12.87 -1.04
CA THR A 115 1.12 -12.92 -2.44
C THR A 115 -0.03 -11.94 -2.63
N THR A 116 -0.09 -11.30 -3.79
CA THR A 116 -1.29 -10.62 -4.26
C THR A 116 -1.49 -10.87 -5.75
N TYR A 117 -2.54 -10.30 -6.32
CA TYR A 117 -2.84 -10.37 -7.74
C TYR A 117 -2.67 -8.99 -8.36
N ARG A 118 -2.13 -8.88 -9.58
CA ARG A 118 -2.25 -7.68 -10.42
C ARG A 118 -2.74 -8.05 -11.80
N VAL A 119 -3.34 -7.11 -12.51
CA VAL A 119 -3.74 -7.32 -13.91
C VAL A 119 -2.50 -7.61 -14.75
N LEU A 120 -2.62 -8.56 -15.68
CA LEU A 120 -1.56 -8.86 -16.63
C LEU A 120 -1.19 -7.58 -17.43
N PRO A 121 0.10 -7.24 -17.58
CA PRO A 121 0.51 -6.03 -18.29
C PRO A 121 -0.10 -5.89 -19.70
N GLU A 122 -0.23 -6.99 -20.43
CA GLU A 122 -0.83 -7.06 -21.77
C GLU A 122 -2.35 -6.81 -21.80
N GLU A 123 -3.04 -7.02 -20.67
CA GLU A 123 -4.47 -6.78 -20.52
C GLU A 123 -4.79 -5.38 -19.96
N ALA A 124 -3.78 -4.67 -19.48
CA ALA A 124 -3.92 -3.39 -18.79
C ALA A 124 -4.20 -2.24 -19.76
N ARG A 125 -5.22 -1.43 -19.44
CA ARG A 125 -5.58 -0.18 -20.12
C ARG A 125 -5.42 1.00 -19.17
N PRO A 126 -5.17 2.23 -19.65
CA PRO A 126 -4.96 3.38 -18.76
C PRO A 126 -6.04 3.55 -17.69
N HIS A 127 -7.31 3.50 -18.10
CA HIS A 127 -8.46 3.48 -17.22
C HIS A 127 -9.67 2.84 -17.93
N VAL A 128 -10.49 2.11 -17.19
CA VAL A 128 -11.72 1.48 -17.65
C VAL A 128 -12.86 1.93 -16.74
N PRO A 129 -13.92 2.56 -17.29
CA PRO A 129 -15.09 2.93 -16.50
C PRO A 129 -15.68 1.73 -15.77
N LEU A 130 -15.98 1.93 -14.50
CA LEU A 130 -16.51 0.91 -13.60
C LEU A 130 -18.03 0.84 -13.61
N HIS A 131 -18.54 -0.21 -12.98
CA HIS A 131 -19.95 -0.31 -12.59
C HIS A 131 -20.11 0.07 -11.12
N GLU A 132 -21.05 0.97 -10.78
CA GLU A 132 -21.20 1.55 -9.43
C GLU A 132 -21.35 0.50 -8.32
N HIS A 133 -22.10 -0.57 -8.61
CA HIS A 133 -22.22 -1.71 -7.69
C HIS A 133 -20.86 -2.31 -7.30
N TYR A 134 -19.92 -2.47 -8.24
CA TYR A 134 -18.62 -3.06 -7.95
C TYR A 134 -17.78 -2.18 -7.02
N VAL A 135 -17.78 -0.86 -7.23
CA VAL A 135 -17.13 0.09 -6.31
C VAL A 135 -17.79 0.07 -4.95
N SER A 136 -19.12 -0.03 -4.88
CA SER A 136 -19.85 -0.13 -3.61
C SER A 136 -19.44 -1.38 -2.81
N VAL A 137 -19.29 -2.53 -3.49
CA VAL A 137 -18.80 -3.78 -2.87
C VAL A 137 -17.40 -3.60 -2.30
N CYS A 138 -16.48 -3.01 -3.06
CA CYS A 138 -15.10 -2.81 -2.62
C CYS A 138 -15.01 -1.78 -1.46
N ALA A 139 -15.77 -0.68 -1.57
CA ALA A 139 -15.81 0.36 -0.54
C ALA A 139 -16.40 -0.17 0.77
N GLU A 140 -17.43 -1.01 0.70
CA GLU A 140 -18.00 -1.68 1.87
C GLU A 140 -17.00 -2.65 2.52
N GLY A 141 -16.27 -3.43 1.71
CA GLY A 141 -15.19 -4.29 2.20
C GLY A 141 -14.13 -3.49 2.98
N LEU A 142 -13.63 -2.39 2.41
CA LEU A 142 -12.69 -1.50 3.10
C LEU A 142 -13.25 -0.98 4.43
N ARG A 143 -14.48 -0.46 4.44
CA ARG A 143 -15.11 0.09 5.65
C ARG A 143 -15.28 -0.93 6.77
N ARG A 144 -15.68 -2.17 6.43
CA ARG A 144 -15.82 -3.26 7.42
C ARG A 144 -14.49 -3.61 8.11
N HIS A 145 -13.38 -3.32 7.47
CA HIS A 145 -12.03 -3.48 8.03
C HIS A 145 -11.44 -2.18 8.58
N GLY A 146 -12.25 -1.13 8.77
CA GLY A 146 -11.80 0.15 9.33
C GLY A 146 -10.96 1.00 8.37
N LEU A 147 -10.96 0.67 7.08
CA LEU A 147 -10.17 1.36 6.06
C LEU A 147 -11.01 2.40 5.30
N SER A 148 -10.35 3.50 4.90
CA SER A 148 -11.00 4.56 4.13
C SER A 148 -11.14 4.18 2.65
N PRO A 149 -12.31 4.35 2.03
CA PRO A 149 -12.49 4.12 0.60
C PRO A 149 -12.06 5.31 -0.27
N ALA A 150 -11.48 6.38 0.29
CA ALA A 150 -11.20 7.61 -0.47
C ALA A 150 -10.35 7.35 -1.73
N ARG A 151 -9.25 6.60 -1.61
CA ARG A 151 -8.35 6.29 -2.73
C ARG A 151 -9.02 5.39 -3.78
N LEU A 152 -9.85 4.45 -3.34
CA LEU A 152 -10.69 3.65 -4.23
C LEU A 152 -11.61 4.56 -5.07
N LEU A 153 -12.26 5.54 -4.43
CA LEU A 153 -13.17 6.47 -5.11
C LEU A 153 -12.44 7.40 -6.10
N ASP A 154 -11.17 7.73 -5.84
CA ASP A 154 -10.36 8.49 -6.78
C ASP A 154 -9.97 7.69 -8.01
N ALA A 155 -9.45 6.49 -7.79
CA ALA A 155 -9.11 5.56 -8.87
C ALA A 155 -10.34 5.24 -9.72
N ALA A 156 -11.50 5.06 -9.08
CA ALA A 156 -12.79 4.85 -9.70
C ALA A 156 -13.19 6.03 -10.62
N ALA A 157 -12.97 7.26 -10.16
CA ALA A 157 -13.27 8.46 -10.92
C ALA A 157 -12.19 8.81 -11.97
N GLY A 158 -11.13 8.00 -12.10
CA GLY A 158 -9.99 8.31 -12.97
C GLY A 158 -9.22 9.57 -12.54
N ARG A 159 -9.32 9.96 -11.27
CA ARG A 159 -8.59 11.10 -10.70
C ARG A 159 -7.15 10.67 -10.36
N PRO A 160 -6.19 11.61 -10.31
CA PRO A 160 -4.87 11.33 -9.78
C PRO A 160 -4.97 10.68 -8.39
N ALA A 161 -4.19 9.62 -8.15
CA ALA A 161 -4.19 8.95 -6.86
C ALA A 161 -3.80 9.94 -5.76
N ARG A 162 -4.59 10.00 -4.69
CA ARG A 162 -4.15 10.65 -3.46
C ARG A 162 -3.07 9.80 -2.81
N SER A 163 -2.00 10.44 -2.33
CA SER A 163 -0.96 9.72 -1.60
C SER A 163 -1.50 9.16 -0.27
N ALA A 164 -0.84 8.11 0.23
CA ALA A 164 -1.02 7.62 1.58
C ALA A 164 -0.33 8.50 2.63
N ALA A 165 0.59 9.36 2.20
CA ALA A 165 1.29 10.33 3.02
C ALA A 165 0.88 11.76 2.66
N ASP A 166 0.96 12.64 3.63
CA ASP A 166 0.84 14.09 3.50
C ASP A 166 2.20 14.74 3.15
N GLY A 167 3.29 13.98 3.29
CA GLY A 167 4.64 14.50 3.07
C GLY A 167 5.75 13.50 3.41
N LEU A 168 6.95 14.05 3.62
CA LEU A 168 8.14 13.34 4.02
C LEU A 168 8.63 13.83 5.39
N PHE A 169 8.96 12.90 6.27
CA PHE A 169 9.68 13.17 7.51
C PHE A 169 11.15 12.81 7.34
N ILE A 170 12.01 13.79 7.59
CA ILE A 170 13.46 13.66 7.52
C ILE A 170 13.99 13.70 8.96
N PRO A 171 14.47 12.57 9.52
CA PRO A 171 15.07 12.58 10.85
C PRO A 171 16.34 13.42 10.85
N ASP A 172 16.63 14.08 11.98
CA ASP A 172 17.78 14.99 12.10
C ASP A 172 19.11 14.31 11.69
N GLY A 173 19.26 13.03 12.04
CA GLY A 173 20.44 12.23 11.68
C GLY A 173 20.67 12.02 10.19
N LEU A 174 19.66 12.26 9.34
CA LEU A 174 19.76 12.18 7.87
C LEU A 174 19.68 13.56 7.18
N ARG A 175 19.47 14.64 7.95
CA ARG A 175 19.17 15.96 7.41
C ARG A 175 20.27 16.48 6.48
N GLU A 176 21.54 16.37 6.89
CA GLU A 176 22.69 16.80 6.08
C GLU A 176 22.76 16.07 4.72
N ALA A 177 22.44 14.78 4.72
CA ALA A 177 22.49 13.97 3.51
C ALA A 177 21.34 14.31 2.56
N LEU A 178 20.11 14.38 3.08
CA LEU A 178 18.87 14.44 2.29
C LEU A 178 18.46 15.87 1.89
N ASP A 179 18.85 16.91 2.64
CA ASP A 179 18.51 18.30 2.30
C ASP A 179 19.07 18.75 0.96
N ARG A 180 20.12 18.08 0.48
CA ARG A 180 20.75 18.35 -0.82
C ARG A 180 19.84 18.00 -2.01
N ALA A 181 18.87 17.10 -1.82
CA ALA A 181 17.87 16.79 -2.84
C ALA A 181 16.71 17.80 -2.89
N LEU A 182 16.57 18.65 -1.87
CA LEU A 182 15.47 19.61 -1.78
C LEU A 182 15.75 20.87 -2.60
N THR A 183 14.70 21.47 -3.12
CA THR A 183 14.72 22.82 -3.71
C THR A 183 14.71 23.89 -2.61
N ASP A 184 15.04 25.13 -2.96
CA ASP A 184 14.93 26.26 -2.01
C ASP A 184 13.51 26.47 -1.51
N ALA A 185 12.51 26.28 -2.39
CA ALA A 185 11.10 26.37 -2.01
C ALA A 185 10.72 25.28 -1.00
N GLU A 186 11.10 24.02 -1.23
CA GLU A 186 10.86 22.92 -0.29
C GLU A 186 11.54 23.19 1.06
N ARG A 187 12.79 23.67 1.05
CA ARG A 187 13.52 24.03 2.28
C ARG A 187 12.79 25.09 3.11
N GLN A 188 12.10 26.04 2.47
CA GLN A 188 11.33 27.08 3.16
C GLN A 188 10.04 26.56 3.79
N THR A 189 9.54 25.40 3.35
CA THR A 189 8.29 24.79 3.87
C THR A 189 8.53 23.77 4.98
N LEU A 190 9.79 23.44 5.28
CA LEU A 190 10.12 22.49 6.34
C LEU A 190 9.70 23.01 7.69
N THR A 191 9.00 22.17 8.44
CA THR A 191 8.61 22.44 9.82
C THR A 191 9.27 21.43 10.75
N ALA A 192 9.63 21.84 11.97
CA ALA A 192 10.08 20.88 12.97
C ALA A 192 8.99 19.84 13.21
N ALA A 193 9.37 18.58 13.39
CA ALA A 193 8.42 17.50 13.67
C ALA A 193 9.09 16.41 14.51
N THR A 194 8.26 15.55 15.10
CA THR A 194 8.71 14.37 15.83
C THR A 194 7.99 13.12 15.35
N ALA A 195 8.69 11.98 15.38
CA ALA A 195 8.15 10.67 15.08
C ALA A 195 8.34 9.73 16.26
N GLY A 196 7.33 8.91 16.56
CA GLY A 196 7.45 7.82 17.54
C GLY A 196 8.31 6.69 16.99
N ALA A 197 9.62 6.80 17.18
CA ALA A 197 10.63 5.84 16.76
C ALA A 197 11.94 6.11 17.49
N SER A 198 12.77 5.08 17.65
CA SER A 198 14.16 5.25 18.07
C SER A 198 15.00 5.82 16.93
N VAL A 199 16.09 6.51 17.25
CA VAL A 199 17.11 6.91 16.27
C VAL A 199 18.20 5.85 16.28
N HIS A 200 18.49 5.25 15.12
CA HIS A 200 19.59 4.31 14.94
C HIS A 200 20.92 5.07 14.78
N ASP A 201 22.06 4.42 15.06
CA ASP A 201 23.40 5.03 14.95
C ASP A 201 23.71 5.58 13.54
N SER A 202 23.01 5.07 12.52
CA SER A 202 23.09 5.55 11.15
C SER A 202 22.31 6.85 10.88
N GLY A 203 21.63 7.41 11.89
CA GLY A 203 20.78 8.59 11.81
C GLY A 203 19.36 8.35 11.28
N ALA A 204 19.08 7.16 10.74
CA ALA A 204 17.75 6.74 10.32
C ALA A 204 16.89 6.31 11.50
N LEU A 205 15.59 6.15 11.25
CA LEU A 205 14.67 5.65 12.27
C LEU A 205 14.83 4.14 12.47
N GLY A 206 14.85 3.71 13.72
CA GLY A 206 14.89 2.33 14.14
C GLY A 206 13.70 1.94 15.01
N PRO A 207 13.55 0.64 15.31
CA PRO A 207 12.47 0.15 16.16
C PRO A 207 12.64 0.61 17.60
N GLY A 208 11.52 0.72 18.33
CA GLY A 208 11.48 1.02 19.77
C GLY A 208 10.67 2.28 20.10
N ASP A 209 10.47 2.50 21.40
CA ASP A 209 9.52 3.47 21.95
C ASP A 209 10.12 4.88 22.13
N GLY A 210 11.09 5.23 21.27
CA GLY A 210 11.75 6.53 21.28
C GLY A 210 10.90 7.63 20.65
N GLN A 211 11.40 8.85 20.74
CA GLN A 211 10.88 10.00 19.99
C GLN A 211 12.02 10.62 19.19
N ALA A 212 11.98 10.45 17.86
CA ALA A 212 12.96 11.00 16.96
C ALA A 212 12.58 12.43 16.56
N ALA A 213 13.52 13.36 16.71
CA ALA A 213 13.40 14.71 16.16
C ALA A 213 13.78 14.74 14.68
N GLY A 214 13.16 15.65 13.95
CA GLY A 214 13.39 15.82 12.52
C GLY A 214 12.59 16.99 11.97
N ALA A 215 12.42 16.98 10.65
CA ALA A 215 11.56 17.93 9.97
C ALA A 215 10.56 17.25 9.05
N PHE A 216 9.38 17.84 8.98
CA PHE A 216 8.31 17.44 8.07
C PHE A 216 8.27 18.39 6.87
N LEU A 217 8.28 17.79 5.68
CA LEU A 217 8.12 18.43 4.38
C LEU A 217 6.76 18.02 3.79
N PRO A 218 5.74 18.90 3.78
CA PRO A 218 4.50 18.62 3.09
C PRO A 218 4.74 18.54 1.58
N SER A 219 4.10 17.59 0.90
CA SER A 219 4.20 17.49 -0.56
C SER A 219 3.03 16.72 -1.17
N GLU A 220 2.44 17.29 -2.23
CA GLU A 220 1.49 16.59 -3.09
C GLU A 220 2.20 15.83 -4.24
N ALA A 221 3.44 16.20 -4.55
CA ALA A 221 4.27 15.62 -5.61
C ALA A 221 5.25 14.59 -5.02
N LEU A 222 4.72 13.64 -4.26
CA LEU A 222 5.54 12.69 -3.51
C LEU A 222 6.39 11.78 -4.42
N GLU A 223 5.89 11.42 -5.59
CA GLU A 223 6.60 10.60 -6.57
C GLU A 223 7.93 11.25 -7.00
N ASP A 224 7.88 12.52 -7.41
CA ASP A 224 9.08 13.28 -7.81
C ASP A 224 10.02 13.55 -6.62
N LEU A 225 9.44 13.77 -5.42
CA LEU A 225 10.21 13.98 -4.21
C LEU A 225 10.98 12.72 -3.81
N VAL A 226 10.32 11.56 -3.71
CA VAL A 226 10.99 10.31 -3.34
C VAL A 226 11.97 9.86 -4.42
N ALA A 227 11.67 10.08 -5.70
CA ALA A 227 12.61 9.77 -6.79
C ALA A 227 13.95 10.53 -6.67
N ARG A 228 13.94 11.76 -6.13
CA ARG A 228 15.17 12.53 -5.85
C ARG A 228 15.88 12.08 -4.57
N ILE A 229 15.13 11.64 -3.56
CA ILE A 229 15.69 11.35 -2.23
C ILE A 229 16.13 9.90 -2.08
N ASP A 230 15.41 8.94 -2.67
CA ASP A 230 15.72 7.51 -2.58
C ASP A 230 17.16 7.17 -3.00
N PRO A 231 17.75 7.76 -4.06
CA PRO A 231 19.16 7.53 -4.38
C PRO A 231 20.13 7.97 -3.28
N LEU A 232 19.80 9.00 -2.49
CA LEU A 232 20.62 9.48 -1.38
C LEU A 232 20.44 8.64 -0.11
N ALA A 233 19.25 8.08 0.09
CA ALA A 233 18.94 7.19 1.20
C ALA A 233 19.33 5.72 0.94
N GLY A 234 19.55 5.35 -0.34
CA GLY A 234 19.71 3.98 -0.82
C GLY A 234 20.93 3.70 -1.70
N SER A 235 21.91 4.60 -1.78
CA SER A 235 23.21 4.32 -2.42
C SER A 235 24.41 4.68 -1.52
N GLY A 236 25.51 3.93 -1.68
CA GLY A 236 26.70 4.10 -0.84
C GLY A 236 26.48 3.64 0.62
N PRO A 237 26.99 4.36 1.63
CA PRO A 237 26.93 3.94 3.04
C PRO A 237 25.50 3.96 3.64
N TYR A 238 24.50 4.47 2.92
CA TYR A 238 23.12 4.54 3.36
C TYR A 238 22.27 3.50 2.62
N ARG A 239 21.69 2.55 3.38
CA ARG A 239 20.74 1.53 2.91
C ARG A 239 19.50 1.56 3.78
N PHE A 240 18.62 2.54 3.54
CA PHE A 240 17.36 2.66 4.27
C PHE A 240 16.17 2.20 3.44
N ALA A 241 15.14 1.72 4.11
CA ALA A 241 13.82 1.50 3.54
C ALA A 241 12.92 2.70 3.83
N ARG A 242 11.85 2.88 3.07
CA ARG A 242 10.78 3.81 3.43
C ARG A 242 9.71 3.09 4.25
N ASP A 243 9.26 3.73 5.32
CA ASP A 243 8.07 3.32 6.08
C ASP A 243 7.16 4.53 6.27
N LEU A 244 5.87 4.29 6.45
CA LEU A 244 4.89 5.34 6.64
C LEU A 244 4.55 5.46 8.12
N LEU A 245 4.79 6.64 8.68
CA LEU A 245 4.64 6.91 10.11
C LEU A 245 3.63 8.04 10.33
N THR A 246 3.06 8.08 11.53
CA THR A 246 2.40 9.29 12.01
C THR A 246 3.45 10.15 12.71
N VAL A 247 3.53 11.42 12.31
CA VAL A 247 4.43 12.42 12.89
C VAL A 247 3.62 13.54 13.51
N THR A 248 4.19 14.19 14.52
CA THR A 248 3.63 15.40 15.13
C THR A 248 4.44 16.60 14.65
N THR A 249 3.81 17.53 13.94
CA THR A 249 4.44 18.77 13.46
C THR A 249 4.58 19.78 14.60
N GLY A 250 5.42 20.80 14.43
CA GLY A 250 5.77 21.76 15.48
C GLY A 250 4.59 22.61 15.98
N ASP A 251 3.49 22.67 15.23
CA ASP A 251 2.21 23.26 15.63
C ASP A 251 1.30 22.28 16.40
N GLY A 252 1.75 21.05 16.62
CA GLY A 252 1.02 19.99 17.32
C GLY A 252 0.07 19.18 16.44
N ALA A 253 -0.01 19.45 15.13
CA ALA A 253 -0.84 18.65 14.24
C ALA A 253 -0.23 17.27 13.96
N SER A 254 -1.07 16.29 13.65
CA SER A 254 -0.62 14.97 13.20
C SER A 254 -0.66 14.89 11.68
N ALA A 255 0.40 14.33 11.08
CA ALA A 255 0.50 14.08 9.64
C ALA A 255 0.99 12.65 9.38
N ARG A 256 0.56 12.03 8.28
CA ARG A 256 1.16 10.79 7.77
C ARG A 256 2.36 11.15 6.91
N ALA A 257 3.52 10.59 7.19
CA ALA A 257 4.74 10.93 6.46
C ALA A 257 5.51 9.68 6.06
N TRP A 258 6.06 9.68 4.85
CA TRP A 258 7.13 8.74 4.53
C TRP A 258 8.36 9.09 5.35
N ALA A 259 9.05 8.09 5.87
CA ALA A 259 10.29 8.27 6.61
C ALA A 259 11.28 7.17 6.25
N TYR A 260 12.57 7.47 6.37
CA TYR A 260 13.63 6.50 6.13
C TYR A 260 13.97 5.74 7.41
N VAL A 261 13.84 4.42 7.33
CA VAL A 261 14.02 3.50 8.45
C VAL A 261 15.15 2.51 8.15
N VAL A 262 15.83 2.00 9.18
CA VAL A 262 16.70 0.84 9.01
C VAL A 262 15.88 -0.39 8.61
N PRO A 263 16.25 -1.12 7.54
CA PRO A 263 15.54 -2.31 7.12
C PRO A 263 15.49 -3.33 8.26
N GLN A 264 14.30 -3.77 8.65
CA GLN A 264 14.14 -4.90 9.54
C GLN A 264 14.44 -6.16 8.71
N ILE A 265 15.65 -6.72 8.89
CA ILE A 265 16.00 -8.03 8.34
C ILE A 265 15.33 -9.05 9.27
N THR A 266 14.42 -9.83 8.71
CA THR A 266 13.78 -10.97 9.41
C THR A 266 14.61 -12.21 9.16
#